data_AF-A0AB34JQB2-F1
#
_entry.id   AF-A0AB34JQB2-F1
#
_cell.length_a   1.000
_cell.length_b   1.000
_cell.length_c   1.000
_cell.angle_alpha   90.00
_cell.angle_beta   90.00
_cell.angle_gamma   90.00
#
_symmetry.space_group_name_H-M   'P 1'
#
loop_
_entity.id
_entity.type
_entity.pdbx_description
1 polymer ?
#
loop_
_entity_poly.entity_id
_entity_poly.type
_entity_poly.pdbx_seq_one_letter_code
_entity_poly.pdbx_strand_id
1 'polypeptide(L)'
;MLRLAARLTTGAGSLRLASRQQVLGCAAHARLLSDSSPSQPLSEELRAVLSAHDLPEDSGLTNVDPAVLQERVRFLELLGVKRGATVGGVLRREPSLLEINLEEVAVPRIDYLISLGVHQIGRVVAHAPRVLLCDIDQLHEKVQLLQVMGVKHIAKWITDNAAVVIIDIETQMKPAVLYWRSIENLDLGKIIALVPVQYSFAPPEVTAKKLKWLQEELGMLDIGKILTKAPKLLTLNLETGIIPKVEFLRSNGFGDSIGKLLQRCPRLLLSSIELALEPRLKYVLNDMGRSIDDILIYPQILIHPIPTLKKRHRFLKLKGKFDNYSLARIFRATDHKMALLGECTLLEYEKFEPAPDGEEDKIPVLLDPNEHVPSPTERFIRVYEGRVAKDEARRVACGQLREAIAVFFRADSSADAASPDKVSPTNLSEADGHLPATDGSPTPEKKDA
;
A
#
# COMPACT_ATOMS: atom_id res chain seq x y z
N MET A 1 -19.58 -16.29 10.89
CA MET A 1 -20.05 -15.98 9.52
C MET A 1 -21.50 -15.46 9.49
N LEU A 2 -22.54 -16.27 9.72
CA LEU A 2 -23.95 -15.80 9.71
C LEU A 2 -24.29 -14.79 10.83
N ARG A 3 -23.71 -14.93 12.03
CA ARG A 3 -23.92 -13.98 13.16
C ARG A 3 -23.29 -12.59 12.92
N LEU A 4 -22.24 -12.49 12.10
CA LEU A 4 -21.56 -11.23 11.77
C LEU A 4 -22.27 -10.47 10.64
N ALA A 5 -22.82 -11.21 9.66
CA ALA A 5 -23.70 -10.63 8.64
C ALA A 5 -25.02 -10.12 9.23
N ALA A 6 -25.53 -10.78 10.28
CA ALA A 6 -26.70 -10.34 11.03
C ALA A 6 -26.47 -9.00 11.77
N ARG A 7 -25.31 -8.81 12.42
CA ARG A 7 -25.00 -7.55 13.14
C ARG A 7 -24.99 -6.29 12.26
N LEU A 8 -24.72 -6.43 10.96
CA LEU A 8 -24.79 -5.30 10.01
C LEU A 8 -26.20 -5.07 9.45
N THR A 9 -27.14 -6.01 9.65
CA THR A 9 -28.50 -5.96 9.09
C THR A 9 -29.59 -5.77 10.13
N THR A 10 -29.35 -6.14 11.40
CA THR A 10 -30.33 -5.98 12.48
C THR A 10 -29.93 -4.81 13.39
N GLY A 11 -30.63 -3.69 13.23
CA GLY A 11 -30.56 -2.56 14.16
C GLY A 11 -31.28 -2.87 15.47
N ALA A 12 -30.61 -3.54 16.40
CA ALA A 12 -30.96 -3.57 17.82
C ALA A 12 -29.86 -4.29 18.60
N GLY A 13 -29.22 -3.63 19.57
CA GLY A 13 -28.29 -4.31 20.48
C GLY A 13 -27.33 -3.43 21.26
N SER A 14 -27.86 -2.79 22.31
CA SER A 14 -27.18 -2.40 23.56
C SER A 14 -25.91 -1.52 23.49
N LEU A 15 -26.13 -0.24 23.77
CA LEU A 15 -25.14 0.71 24.27
C LEU A 15 -24.37 0.11 25.46
N ARG A 16 -23.08 -0.18 25.27
CA ARG A 16 -22.11 -0.14 26.37
C ARG A 16 -21.32 1.15 26.20
N LEU A 17 -21.65 2.11 27.06
CA LEU A 17 -20.84 3.30 27.32
C LEU A 17 -19.45 2.85 27.80
N ALA A 18 -18.50 2.74 26.88
CA ALA A 18 -17.09 2.73 27.23
C ALA A 18 -16.64 4.20 27.32
N SER A 19 -16.35 4.57 28.56
CA SER A 19 -15.85 5.82 29.11
C SER A 19 -15.19 6.83 28.14
N ARG A 20 -15.71 8.06 28.26
CA ARG A 20 -15.25 9.34 27.71
C ARG A 20 -13.89 9.80 28.26
N GLN A 21 -13.04 8.89 28.77
CA GLN A 21 -11.80 9.20 29.50
C GLN A 21 -10.50 9.03 28.69
N GLN A 22 -10.53 8.42 27.50
CA GLN A 22 -9.29 8.16 26.73
C GLN A 22 -8.94 9.22 25.68
N VAL A 23 -9.78 10.25 25.47
CA VAL A 23 -9.49 11.33 24.49
C VAL A 23 -8.92 12.60 25.15
N LEU A 24 -8.99 12.71 26.48
CA LEU A 24 -8.44 13.86 27.22
C LEU A 24 -6.98 13.66 27.67
N GLY A 25 -6.40 12.47 27.53
CA GLY A 25 -5.00 12.18 27.91
C GLY A 25 -3.96 12.67 26.90
N CYS A 26 -4.24 12.60 25.59
CA CYS A 26 -3.27 12.93 24.54
C CYS A 26 -2.97 14.44 24.42
N ALA A 27 -3.97 15.30 24.68
CA ALA A 27 -3.79 16.75 24.59
C ALA A 27 -3.01 17.35 25.77
N ALA A 28 -3.00 16.65 26.93
CA ALA A 28 -2.21 17.06 28.08
C ALA A 28 -0.73 16.65 27.98
N HIS A 29 -0.41 15.55 27.27
CA HIS A 29 0.96 15.02 27.19
C HIS A 29 1.75 15.49 25.97
N ALA A 30 1.08 15.88 24.88
CA ALA A 30 1.75 16.64 23.82
C ALA A 30 2.34 17.97 24.33
N ARG A 31 1.81 18.51 25.44
CA ARG A 31 2.38 19.70 26.12
C ARG A 31 3.69 19.41 26.86
N LEU A 32 3.90 18.18 27.35
CA LEU A 32 5.16 17.80 28.04
C LEU A 32 6.36 17.71 27.08
N LEU A 33 6.11 17.44 25.79
CA LEU A 33 7.14 17.45 24.75
C LEU A 33 7.34 18.84 24.11
N SER A 34 6.54 19.85 24.50
CA SER A 34 6.58 21.21 23.94
C SER A 34 6.90 22.31 24.96
N ASP A 35 6.98 22.00 26.26
CA ASP A 35 7.34 22.99 27.27
C ASP A 35 8.85 23.28 27.22
N SER A 36 9.19 24.28 26.40
CA SER A 36 10.49 24.93 26.37
C SER A 36 10.71 25.71 27.67
N SER A 37 11.12 25.02 28.74
CA SER A 37 11.79 25.62 29.89
C SER A 37 13.30 25.72 29.61
N PRO A 38 14.01 26.72 30.17
CA PRO A 38 15.33 27.14 29.68
C PRO A 38 16.38 26.03 29.82
N SER A 39 16.95 25.69 28.66
CA SER A 39 18.15 24.89 28.40
C SER A 39 18.92 24.36 29.64
N GLN A 40 18.52 23.21 30.15
CA GLN A 40 19.51 22.28 30.69
C GLN A 40 20.30 21.71 29.49
N PRO A 41 21.64 21.66 29.55
CA PRO A 41 22.41 21.04 28.47
C PRO A 41 22.00 19.57 28.36
N LEU A 42 21.64 19.13 27.15
CA LEU A 42 21.36 17.72 26.86
C LEU A 42 22.51 16.86 27.43
N SER A 43 22.18 15.78 28.12
CA SER A 43 23.21 14.83 28.59
C SER A 43 24.00 14.31 27.39
N GLU A 44 25.31 14.10 27.57
CA GLU A 44 26.18 13.57 26.51
C GLU A 44 25.67 12.21 25.99
N GLU A 45 25.10 11.41 26.88
CA GLU A 45 24.47 10.13 26.56
C GLU A 45 23.26 10.28 25.63
N LEU A 46 22.39 11.27 25.87
CA LEU A 46 21.24 11.51 25.00
C LEU A 46 21.69 11.99 23.61
N ARG A 47 22.69 12.88 23.55
CA ARG A 47 23.28 13.30 22.27
C ARG A 47 23.92 12.13 21.52
N ALA A 48 24.58 11.23 22.23
CA ALA A 48 25.17 10.03 21.63
C ALA A 48 24.10 9.11 21.03
N VAL A 49 22.98 8.89 21.73
CA VAL A 49 21.84 8.10 21.20
C VAL A 49 21.20 8.77 19.99
N LEU A 50 20.98 10.09 20.04
CA LEU A 50 20.41 10.83 18.92
C LEU A 50 21.33 10.76 17.67
N SER A 51 22.63 10.95 17.85
CA SER A 51 23.62 10.86 16.78
C SER A 51 23.75 9.44 16.23
N ALA A 52 23.74 8.41 17.08
CA ALA A 52 23.90 7.01 16.66
C ALA A 52 22.74 6.51 15.77
N HIS A 53 21.57 7.13 15.88
CA HIS A 53 20.35 6.72 15.17
C HIS A 53 19.86 7.76 14.15
N ASP A 54 20.71 8.73 13.78
CA ASP A 54 20.43 9.82 12.84
C ASP A 54 19.20 10.68 13.22
N LEU A 55 18.88 10.76 14.51
CA LEU A 55 17.73 11.51 15.01
C LEU A 55 18.06 13.01 15.07
N PRO A 56 17.19 13.89 14.53
CA PRO A 56 17.39 15.33 14.63
C PRO A 56 17.43 15.80 16.09
N GLU A 57 18.29 16.77 16.43
CA GLU A 57 18.34 17.34 17.80
C GLU A 57 17.05 18.09 18.18
N ASP A 58 16.33 18.62 17.19
CA ASP A 58 15.00 19.23 17.30
C ASP A 58 13.85 18.20 17.30
N SER A 59 14.16 16.92 17.49
CA SER A 59 13.18 15.82 17.43
C SER A 59 12.12 15.83 18.53
N GLY A 60 12.19 16.75 19.51
CA GLY A 60 11.26 16.87 20.63
C GLY A 60 11.35 15.72 21.65
N LEU A 61 12.39 14.87 21.54
CA LEU A 61 12.66 13.73 22.43
C LEU A 61 13.71 14.07 23.50
N THR A 62 13.86 15.35 23.83
CA THR A 62 14.96 15.89 24.65
C THR A 62 14.84 15.61 26.15
N ASN A 63 13.65 15.21 26.62
CA ASN A 63 13.35 14.95 28.03
C ASN A 63 13.06 13.46 28.30
N VAL A 64 13.59 12.56 27.47
CA VAL A 64 13.40 11.10 27.60
C VAL A 64 14.68 10.47 28.15
N ASP A 65 14.54 9.46 29.00
CA ASP A 65 15.67 8.65 29.46
C ASP A 65 16.44 8.06 28.25
N PRO A 66 17.76 8.31 28.11
CA PRO A 66 18.57 7.81 27.01
C PRO A 66 18.51 6.30 26.82
N ALA A 67 18.45 5.53 27.91
CA ALA A 67 18.41 4.07 27.85
C ALA A 67 17.09 3.57 27.26
N VAL A 68 15.97 4.13 27.74
CA VAL A 68 14.63 3.82 27.22
C VAL A 68 14.53 4.23 25.76
N LEU A 69 14.98 5.44 25.41
CA LEU A 69 14.96 5.91 24.03
C LEU A 69 15.76 4.99 23.10
N GLN A 70 16.95 4.56 23.53
CA GLN A 70 17.80 3.67 22.76
C GLN A 70 17.13 2.30 22.54
N GLU A 71 16.54 1.70 23.59
CA GLU A 71 15.82 0.43 23.50
C GLU A 71 14.65 0.55 22.49
N ARG A 72 13.83 1.60 22.61
CA ARG A 72 12.67 1.82 21.71
C ARG A 72 13.10 2.03 20.27
N VAL A 73 14.14 2.82 20.02
CA VAL A 73 14.62 3.07 18.66
C VAL A 73 15.20 1.80 18.03
N ARG A 74 16.01 1.04 18.77
CA ARG A 74 16.54 -0.26 18.30
C ARG A 74 15.42 -1.25 17.98
N PHE A 75 14.40 -1.33 18.83
CA PHE A 75 13.24 -2.19 18.58
C PHE A 75 12.48 -1.75 17.31
N LEU A 76 12.24 -0.46 17.11
CA LEU A 76 11.56 0.04 15.90
C LEU A 76 12.40 -0.19 14.63
N GLU A 77 13.72 -0.04 14.71
CA GLU A 77 14.64 -0.37 13.60
C GLU A 77 14.61 -1.87 13.27
N LEU A 78 14.57 -2.74 14.29
CA LEU A 78 14.44 -4.18 14.14
C LEU A 78 13.17 -4.56 13.37
N LEU A 79 12.05 -3.87 13.64
CA LEU A 79 10.81 -4.05 12.89
C LEU A 79 10.90 -3.58 11.42
N GLY A 80 11.97 -2.86 11.06
CA GLY A 80 12.20 -2.32 9.72
C GLY A 80 11.73 -0.88 9.54
N VAL A 81 11.54 -0.11 10.62
CA VAL A 81 11.31 1.34 10.53
C VAL A 81 12.63 2.01 10.14
N LYS A 82 12.58 2.91 9.15
CA LYS A 82 13.80 3.62 8.69
C LYS A 82 14.37 4.50 9.81
N ARG A 83 15.70 4.53 9.92
CA ARG A 83 16.46 5.38 10.83
C ARG A 83 16.17 6.87 10.64
N GLY A 84 16.59 7.65 11.63
CA GLY A 84 16.48 9.11 11.66
C GLY A 84 15.05 9.63 11.76
N ALA A 85 14.70 10.63 10.95
CA ALA A 85 13.44 11.37 11.11
C ALA A 85 12.17 10.50 11.11
N THR A 86 12.20 9.33 10.45
CA THR A 86 11.05 8.41 10.39
C THR A 86 10.79 7.75 11.74
N VAL A 87 11.79 7.13 12.36
CA VAL A 87 11.66 6.49 13.68
C VAL A 87 11.39 7.52 14.77
N GLY A 88 12.03 8.70 14.72
CA GLY A 88 11.68 9.81 15.63
C GLY A 88 10.24 10.29 15.44
N GLY A 89 9.74 10.33 14.19
CA GLY A 89 8.36 10.69 13.88
C GLY A 89 7.32 9.63 14.31
N VAL A 90 7.72 8.37 14.49
CA VAL A 90 6.88 7.33 15.09
C VAL A 90 6.68 7.63 16.58
N LEU A 91 7.77 7.85 17.32
CA LEU A 91 7.73 8.14 18.75
C LEU A 91 7.01 9.46 19.07
N ARG A 92 7.19 10.50 18.25
CA ARG A 92 6.43 11.75 18.42
C ARG A 92 4.92 11.59 18.23
N ARG A 93 4.50 10.76 17.27
CA ARG A 93 3.07 10.53 16.99
C ARG A 93 2.41 9.60 18.00
N GLU A 94 3.19 8.72 18.63
CA GLU A 94 2.71 7.81 19.67
C GLU A 94 3.71 7.76 20.84
N PRO A 95 3.73 8.79 21.71
CA PRO A 95 4.65 8.87 22.83
C PRO A 95 4.48 7.75 23.86
N SER A 96 3.29 7.17 23.95
CA SER A 96 2.99 6.04 24.84
C SER A 96 3.87 4.82 24.61
N LEU A 97 4.51 4.69 23.43
CA LEU A 97 5.50 3.66 23.17
C LEU A 97 6.74 3.74 24.08
N LEU A 98 7.04 4.92 24.63
CA LEU A 98 8.17 5.08 25.56
C LEU A 98 7.87 4.45 26.92
N GLU A 99 6.61 4.44 27.34
CA GLU A 99 6.18 4.06 28.70
C GLU A 99 5.78 2.59 28.84
N ILE A 100 5.33 1.96 27.75
CA ILE A 100 4.81 0.59 27.80
C ILE A 100 5.92 -0.47 27.83
N ASN A 101 5.59 -1.64 28.41
CA ASN A 101 6.38 -2.85 28.20
C ASN A 101 6.18 -3.35 26.76
N LEU A 102 7.22 -3.23 25.93
CA LEU A 102 7.16 -3.63 24.52
C LEU A 102 6.91 -5.12 24.34
N GLU A 103 7.48 -5.98 25.20
CA GLU A 103 7.35 -7.43 25.09
C GLU A 103 5.90 -7.85 25.34
N GLU A 104 5.30 -7.38 26.43
CA GLU A 104 3.94 -7.75 26.81
C GLU A 104 2.88 -7.12 25.91
N VAL A 105 3.11 -5.87 25.45
CA VAL A 105 2.13 -5.12 24.68
C VAL A 105 2.37 -5.25 23.18
N ALA A 106 3.54 -4.90 22.66
CA ALA A 106 3.75 -4.80 21.21
C ALA A 106 3.87 -6.18 20.54
N VAL A 107 4.56 -7.15 21.16
CA VAL A 107 4.86 -8.46 20.53
C VAL A 107 3.59 -9.24 20.14
N PRO A 108 2.57 -9.42 21.00
CA PRO A 108 1.35 -10.13 20.60
C PRO A 108 0.66 -9.53 19.38
N ARG A 109 0.72 -8.21 19.22
CA ARG A 109 0.10 -7.48 18.09
C ARG A 109 0.92 -7.66 16.82
N ILE A 110 2.25 -7.65 16.95
CA ILE A 110 3.16 -7.98 15.84
C ILE A 110 2.94 -9.43 15.40
N ASP A 111 2.84 -10.36 16.33
CA ASP A 111 2.58 -11.77 16.03
C ASP A 111 1.25 -11.98 15.32
N TYR A 112 0.21 -11.25 15.75
CA TYR A 112 -1.06 -11.24 15.06
C TYR A 112 -0.93 -10.73 13.61
N LEU A 113 -0.22 -9.61 13.37
CA LEU A 113 0.04 -9.12 12.01
C LEU A 113 0.83 -10.13 11.16
N ILE A 114 1.81 -10.79 11.75
CA ILE A 114 2.60 -11.84 11.09
C ILE A 114 1.69 -13.04 10.76
N SER A 115 0.77 -13.42 11.64
CA SER A 115 -0.20 -14.49 11.39
C SER A 115 -1.13 -14.18 10.21
N LEU A 116 -1.40 -12.90 9.95
CA LEU A 116 -2.15 -12.46 8.77
C LEU A 116 -1.31 -12.48 7.48
N GLY A 117 0.00 -12.65 7.57
CA GLY A 117 0.96 -12.64 6.46
C GLY A 117 1.61 -11.27 6.20
N VAL A 118 1.54 -10.34 7.15
CA VAL A 118 2.20 -9.03 7.04
C VAL A 118 3.70 -9.20 7.34
N HIS A 119 4.54 -9.02 6.32
CA HIS A 119 6.00 -9.11 6.42
C HIS A 119 6.66 -7.73 6.55
N GLN A 120 6.01 -6.65 6.08
CA GLN A 120 6.53 -5.28 6.15
C GLN A 120 6.02 -4.55 7.41
N ILE A 121 6.30 -5.12 8.59
CA ILE A 121 5.82 -4.58 9.87
C ILE A 121 6.30 -3.13 10.08
N GLY A 122 7.58 -2.85 9.81
CA GLY A 122 8.14 -1.50 9.93
C GLY A 122 7.42 -0.47 9.06
N ARG A 123 6.94 -0.85 7.86
CA ARG A 123 6.11 0.04 7.05
C ARG A 123 4.77 0.32 7.70
N VAL A 124 4.12 -0.70 8.28
CA VAL A 124 2.84 -0.54 9.00
C VAL A 124 3.01 0.40 10.19
N VAL A 125 4.01 0.14 11.04
CA VAL A 125 4.31 0.95 12.24
C VAL A 125 4.69 2.38 11.85
N ALA A 126 5.50 2.56 10.80
CA ALA A 126 5.84 3.88 10.29
C ALA A 126 4.61 4.69 9.83
N HIS A 127 3.55 4.04 9.34
CA HIS A 127 2.34 4.75 8.93
C HIS A 127 1.37 4.96 10.10
N ALA A 128 1.13 3.94 10.91
CA ALA A 128 0.24 3.97 12.06
C ALA A 128 0.89 3.28 13.28
N PRO A 129 1.66 4.02 14.11
CA PRO A 129 2.34 3.47 15.28
C PRO A 129 1.39 2.78 16.27
N ARG A 130 0.18 3.32 16.40
CA ARG A 130 -0.90 2.79 17.25
C ARG A 130 -1.28 1.33 16.98
N VAL A 131 -0.87 0.74 15.85
CA VAL A 131 -1.01 -0.70 15.60
C VAL A 131 -0.34 -1.54 16.69
N LEU A 132 0.75 -1.04 17.30
CA LEU A 132 1.46 -1.71 18.39
C LEU A 132 0.75 -1.62 19.74
N LEU A 133 -0.32 -0.83 19.83
CA LEU A 133 -1.08 -0.58 21.07
C LEU A 133 -2.55 -0.99 20.95
N CYS A 134 -2.98 -1.45 19.78
CA CYS A 134 -4.40 -1.68 19.50
C CYS A 134 -4.98 -2.89 20.22
N ASP A 135 -6.30 -2.94 20.35
CA ASP A 135 -7.00 -4.14 20.79
C ASP A 135 -7.01 -5.18 19.65
N ILE A 136 -6.46 -6.37 19.90
CA ILE A 136 -6.33 -7.43 18.90
C ILE A 136 -7.70 -7.95 18.47
N ASP A 137 -8.65 -8.07 19.40
CA ASP A 137 -10.00 -8.56 19.11
C ASP A 137 -10.74 -7.57 18.22
N GLN A 138 -10.66 -6.27 18.54
CA GLN A 138 -11.26 -5.23 17.70
C GLN A 138 -10.61 -5.19 16.30
N LEU A 139 -9.29 -5.36 16.21
CA LEU A 139 -8.61 -5.44 14.92
C LEU A 139 -9.03 -6.71 14.15
N HIS A 140 -9.21 -7.83 14.85
CA HIS A 140 -9.68 -9.08 14.26
C HIS A 140 -11.10 -8.96 13.70
N GLU A 141 -12.01 -8.32 14.42
CA GLU A 141 -13.35 -8.03 13.92
C GLU A 141 -13.30 -7.18 12.63
N LYS A 142 -12.46 -6.14 12.60
CA LYS A 142 -12.26 -5.32 11.39
C LYS A 142 -11.72 -6.15 10.22
N VAL A 143 -10.76 -7.05 10.47
CA VAL A 143 -10.21 -7.96 9.46
C VAL A 143 -11.29 -8.88 8.88
N GLN A 144 -12.11 -9.48 9.73
CA GLN A 144 -13.21 -10.33 9.29
C GLN A 144 -14.22 -9.55 8.44
N LEU A 145 -14.58 -8.33 8.85
CA LEU A 145 -15.46 -7.45 8.09
C LEU A 145 -14.88 -7.13 6.70
N LEU A 146 -13.59 -6.79 6.63
CA LEU A 146 -12.90 -6.52 5.35
C LEU A 146 -12.92 -7.73 4.42
N GLN A 147 -12.70 -8.94 4.95
CA GLN A 147 -12.78 -10.18 4.17
C GLN A 147 -14.19 -10.41 3.64
N VAL A 148 -15.23 -10.22 4.47
CA VAL A 148 -16.64 -10.30 4.06
C VAL A 148 -16.99 -9.28 2.99
N MET A 149 -16.38 -8.09 3.03
CA MET A 149 -16.55 -7.05 2.00
C MET A 149 -15.82 -7.37 0.68
N GLY A 150 -15.01 -8.44 0.62
CA GLY A 150 -14.35 -8.89 -0.61
C GLY A 150 -12.85 -8.56 -0.70
N VAL A 151 -12.22 -8.11 0.39
CA VAL A 151 -10.76 -7.88 0.43
C VAL A 151 -10.04 -9.23 0.50
N LYS A 152 -9.49 -9.67 -0.65
CA LYS A 152 -8.81 -10.98 -0.76
C LYS A 152 -7.41 -11.01 -0.15
N HIS A 153 -6.63 -9.96 -0.33
CA HIS A 153 -5.22 -9.91 0.10
C HIS A 153 -5.04 -9.06 1.35
N ILE A 154 -5.52 -9.58 2.49
CA ILE A 154 -5.61 -8.80 3.73
C ILE A 154 -4.26 -8.28 4.23
N ALA A 155 -3.19 -9.10 4.20
CA ALA A 155 -1.85 -8.68 4.61
C ALA A 155 -1.36 -7.44 3.85
N LYS A 156 -1.47 -7.49 2.52
CA LYS A 156 -1.09 -6.39 1.66
C LYS A 156 -1.97 -5.17 1.94
N TRP A 157 -3.27 -5.38 2.09
CA TRP A 157 -4.21 -4.29 2.35
C TRP A 157 -3.90 -3.58 3.67
N ILE A 158 -3.63 -4.30 4.77
CA ILE A 158 -3.22 -3.73 6.05
C ILE A 158 -1.88 -3.01 5.92
N THR A 159 -0.94 -3.56 5.15
CA THR A 159 0.35 -2.92 4.88
C THR A 159 0.18 -1.53 4.26
N ASP A 160 -0.77 -1.40 3.33
CA ASP A 160 -1.05 -0.13 2.64
C ASP A 160 -2.04 0.76 3.42
N ASN A 161 -2.79 0.21 4.39
CA ASN A 161 -3.87 0.89 5.12
C ASN A 161 -3.80 0.67 6.64
N ALA A 162 -2.61 0.81 7.23
CA ALA A 162 -2.38 0.60 8.66
C ALA A 162 -3.31 1.44 9.56
N ALA A 163 -3.75 2.61 9.07
CA ALA A 163 -4.70 3.47 9.76
C ALA A 163 -6.09 2.85 9.96
N VAL A 164 -6.40 1.65 9.42
CA VAL A 164 -7.65 0.94 9.75
C VAL A 164 -7.81 0.70 11.26
N VAL A 165 -6.69 0.61 11.99
CA VAL A 165 -6.67 0.40 13.44
C VAL A 165 -7.44 1.48 14.19
N ILE A 166 -7.36 2.74 13.73
CA ILE A 166 -8.03 3.88 14.37
C ILE A 166 -9.49 4.05 13.91
N ILE A 167 -9.91 3.35 12.86
CA ILE A 167 -11.26 3.49 12.32
C ILE A 167 -12.24 2.75 13.21
N ASP A 168 -13.31 3.42 13.63
CA ASP A 168 -14.35 2.81 14.45
C ASP A 168 -15.40 2.06 13.60
N ILE A 169 -15.84 0.89 14.08
CA ILE A 169 -16.75 0.02 13.32
C ILE A 169 -18.13 0.65 13.19
N GLU A 170 -18.71 1.15 14.29
CA GLU A 170 -20.11 1.58 14.34
C GLU A 170 -20.29 3.01 13.81
N THR A 171 -19.35 3.90 14.09
CA THR A 171 -19.45 5.32 13.75
C THR A 171 -18.84 5.67 12.39
N GLN A 172 -17.88 4.88 11.89
CA GLN A 172 -17.20 5.17 10.62
C GLN A 172 -17.38 4.07 9.58
N MET A 173 -17.03 2.82 9.88
CA MET A 173 -17.10 1.75 8.88
C MET A 173 -18.54 1.48 8.45
N LYS A 174 -19.45 1.27 9.41
CA LYS A 174 -20.84 0.87 9.14
C LYS A 174 -21.63 1.90 8.32
N PRO A 175 -21.66 3.21 8.65
CA PRO A 175 -22.36 4.20 7.83
C PRO A 175 -21.80 4.28 6.40
N ALA A 176 -20.46 4.25 6.26
CA ALA A 176 -19.84 4.26 4.94
C ALA A 176 -20.19 3.02 4.12
N VAL A 177 -20.14 1.82 4.71
CA VAL A 177 -20.48 0.57 4.03
C VAL A 177 -21.95 0.52 3.62
N LEU A 178 -22.87 0.99 4.48
CA LEU A 178 -24.29 1.10 4.13
C LEU A 178 -24.51 2.05 2.96
N TYR A 179 -23.81 3.20 2.96
CA TYR A 179 -23.85 4.14 1.84
C TYR A 179 -23.30 3.54 0.54
N TRP A 180 -22.16 2.84 0.59
CA TRP A 180 -21.62 2.18 -0.61
C TRP A 180 -22.58 1.13 -1.16
N ARG A 181 -23.25 0.37 -0.29
CA ARG A 181 -24.25 -0.62 -0.68
C ARG A 181 -25.54 -0.03 -1.25
N SER A 182 -25.87 1.22 -0.93
CA SER A 182 -27.03 1.90 -1.53
C SER A 182 -26.76 2.36 -2.97
N ILE A 183 -25.51 2.35 -3.44
CA ILE A 183 -25.16 2.71 -4.81
C ILE A 183 -25.28 1.49 -5.71
N GLU A 184 -26.22 1.54 -6.65
CA GLU A 184 -26.45 0.46 -7.62
C GLU A 184 -25.22 0.22 -8.51
N ASN A 185 -24.97 -1.03 -8.89
CA ASN A 185 -23.86 -1.44 -9.77
C ASN A 185 -22.43 -1.13 -9.25
N LEU A 186 -22.29 -0.87 -7.94
CA LEU A 186 -20.99 -0.67 -7.29
C LEU A 186 -20.38 -2.00 -6.82
N ASP A 187 -19.11 -2.23 -7.14
CA ASP A 187 -18.31 -3.31 -6.55
C ASP A 187 -17.63 -2.82 -5.26
N LEU A 188 -18.30 -3.05 -4.12
CA LEU A 188 -17.81 -2.66 -2.80
C LEU A 188 -16.40 -3.22 -2.52
N GLY A 189 -16.15 -4.49 -2.83
CA GLY A 189 -14.86 -5.13 -2.54
C GLY A 189 -13.73 -4.45 -3.30
N LYS A 190 -13.98 -4.06 -4.55
CA LYS A 190 -13.00 -3.30 -5.34
C LYS A 190 -12.79 -1.88 -4.85
N ILE A 191 -13.83 -1.21 -4.35
CA ILE A 191 -13.68 0.12 -3.72
C ILE A 191 -12.78 0.00 -2.49
N ILE A 192 -13.15 -0.85 -1.52
CA ILE A 192 -12.39 -1.02 -0.28
C ILE A 192 -10.96 -1.48 -0.56
N ALA A 193 -10.74 -2.36 -1.54
CA ALA A 193 -9.42 -2.87 -1.87
C ALA A 193 -8.46 -1.84 -2.48
N LEU A 194 -8.97 -0.82 -3.19
CA LEU A 194 -8.15 0.12 -3.98
C LEU A 194 -8.16 1.55 -3.45
N VAL A 195 -9.09 1.89 -2.56
CA VAL A 195 -9.27 3.23 -2.02
C VAL A 195 -8.77 3.25 -0.58
N PRO A 196 -7.86 4.18 -0.23
CA PRO A 196 -7.34 4.28 1.13
C PRO A 196 -8.43 4.47 2.19
N VAL A 197 -8.18 3.97 3.40
CA VAL A 197 -9.18 3.93 4.49
C VAL A 197 -9.82 5.28 4.81
N GLN A 198 -9.07 6.37 4.74
CA GLN A 198 -9.58 7.71 5.03
C GLN A 198 -10.65 8.19 4.04
N TYR A 199 -10.71 7.61 2.83
CA TYR A 199 -11.73 7.90 1.84
C TYR A 199 -12.81 6.80 1.81
N SER A 200 -12.41 5.54 1.98
CA SER A 200 -13.34 4.40 2.02
C SER A 200 -14.30 4.45 3.20
N PHE A 201 -13.87 5.01 4.33
CA PHE A 201 -14.68 5.15 5.55
C PHE A 201 -14.87 6.62 5.96
N ALA A 202 -14.78 7.53 4.99
CA ALA A 202 -15.15 8.93 5.19
C ALA A 202 -16.66 9.06 5.47
N PRO A 203 -17.10 10.12 6.16
CA PRO A 203 -18.52 10.42 6.31
C PRO A 203 -19.24 10.44 4.95
N PRO A 204 -20.39 9.76 4.81
CA PRO A 204 -21.11 9.66 3.55
C PRO A 204 -21.41 11.00 2.88
N GLU A 205 -21.61 12.06 3.65
CA GLU A 205 -21.95 13.40 3.17
C GLU A 205 -20.86 13.99 2.28
N VAL A 206 -19.59 13.77 2.64
CA VAL A 206 -18.42 14.26 1.88
C VAL A 206 -18.37 13.60 0.51
N THR A 207 -18.61 12.29 0.48
CA THR A 207 -18.64 11.54 -0.77
C THR A 207 -19.87 11.91 -1.59
N ALA A 208 -21.04 11.99 -0.97
CA ALA A 208 -22.31 12.28 -1.63
C ALA A 208 -22.28 13.60 -2.38
N LYS A 209 -21.69 14.66 -1.80
CA LYS A 209 -21.51 15.95 -2.50
C LYS A 209 -20.75 15.79 -3.82
N LYS A 210 -19.65 15.04 -3.81
CA LYS A 210 -18.83 14.78 -5.01
C LYS A 210 -19.59 13.97 -6.06
N LEU A 211 -20.29 12.92 -5.64
CA LEU A 211 -21.04 12.07 -6.56
C LEU A 211 -22.22 12.82 -7.18
N LYS A 212 -22.92 13.63 -6.38
CA LYS A 212 -24.00 14.50 -6.85
C LYS A 212 -23.51 15.47 -7.93
N TRP A 213 -22.36 16.12 -7.71
CA TRP A 213 -21.75 16.98 -8.72
C TRP A 213 -21.44 16.22 -10.02
N LEU A 214 -20.86 15.02 -9.95
CA LEU A 214 -20.61 14.19 -11.15
C LEU A 214 -21.91 13.85 -11.89
N GLN A 215 -23.00 13.61 -11.18
CA GLN A 215 -24.29 13.26 -11.77
C GLN A 215 -24.96 14.48 -12.40
N GLU A 216 -25.05 15.59 -11.68
CA GLU A 216 -25.80 16.78 -12.09
C GLU A 216 -25.04 17.59 -13.14
N GLU A 217 -23.74 17.84 -12.94
CA GLU A 217 -22.94 18.72 -13.81
C GLU A 217 -22.38 18.01 -15.05
N LEU A 218 -22.18 16.69 -14.97
CA LEU A 218 -21.62 15.90 -16.07
C LEU A 218 -22.61 14.87 -16.64
N GLY A 219 -23.81 14.72 -16.08
CA GLY A 219 -24.77 13.73 -16.56
C GLY A 219 -24.28 12.28 -16.40
N MET A 220 -23.36 12.02 -15.45
CA MET A 220 -22.78 10.69 -15.26
C MET A 220 -23.70 9.79 -14.44
N LEU A 221 -24.72 9.21 -15.09
CA LEU A 221 -25.83 8.52 -14.42
C LEU A 221 -25.42 7.26 -13.62
N ASP A 222 -24.60 6.39 -14.20
CA ASP A 222 -24.21 5.10 -13.60
C ASP A 222 -22.94 5.21 -12.75
N ILE A 223 -23.06 5.94 -11.64
CA ILE A 223 -21.94 6.23 -10.73
C ILE A 223 -21.31 4.95 -10.17
N GLY A 224 -22.10 3.92 -9.86
CA GLY A 224 -21.57 2.66 -9.35
C GLY A 224 -20.60 1.99 -10.33
N LYS A 225 -20.97 1.89 -11.63
CA LYS A 225 -20.04 1.36 -12.65
C LYS A 225 -18.84 2.27 -12.86
N ILE A 226 -19.02 3.59 -12.80
CA ILE A 226 -17.93 4.57 -12.94
C ILE A 226 -16.89 4.40 -11.83
N LEU A 227 -17.33 4.39 -10.57
CA LEU A 227 -16.44 4.22 -9.42
C LEU A 227 -15.79 2.83 -9.44
N THR A 228 -16.52 1.79 -9.83
CA THR A 228 -15.96 0.45 -10.01
C THR A 228 -14.85 0.42 -11.08
N LYS A 229 -14.97 1.21 -12.16
CA LYS A 229 -13.93 1.35 -13.20
C LYS A 229 -12.73 2.19 -12.73
N ALA A 230 -12.97 3.21 -11.92
CA ALA A 230 -11.94 4.13 -11.44
C ALA A 230 -12.10 4.48 -9.95
N PRO A 231 -11.84 3.53 -9.01
CA PRO A 231 -12.08 3.75 -7.58
C PRO A 231 -11.31 4.93 -7.00
N LYS A 232 -10.09 5.16 -7.52
CA LYS A 232 -9.22 6.27 -7.13
C LYS A 232 -9.80 7.66 -7.42
N LEU A 233 -10.91 7.79 -8.14
CA LEU A 233 -11.62 9.08 -8.25
C LEU A 233 -12.05 9.60 -6.88
N LEU A 234 -12.36 8.71 -5.94
CA LEU A 234 -12.77 9.07 -4.60
C LEU A 234 -11.66 9.79 -3.82
N THR A 235 -10.38 9.57 -4.17
CA THR A 235 -9.24 10.20 -3.51
C THR A 235 -8.94 11.60 -4.05
N LEU A 236 -9.51 11.99 -5.19
CA LEU A 236 -9.30 13.31 -5.77
C LEU A 236 -10.18 14.36 -5.08
N ASN A 237 -9.63 15.55 -4.86
CA ASN A 237 -10.43 16.71 -4.47
C ASN A 237 -11.31 17.15 -5.65
N LEU A 238 -12.55 17.58 -5.37
CA LEU A 238 -13.48 18.03 -6.39
C LEU A 238 -12.96 19.31 -7.09
N GLU A 239 -12.73 20.36 -6.32
CA GLU A 239 -12.37 21.71 -6.78
C GLU A 239 -10.98 21.75 -7.42
N THR A 240 -9.99 21.13 -6.78
CA THR A 240 -8.59 21.21 -7.25
C THR A 240 -8.17 20.04 -8.12
N GLY A 241 -8.91 18.92 -8.08
CA GLY A 241 -8.52 17.67 -8.72
C GLY A 241 -9.39 17.24 -9.90
N ILE A 242 -10.70 17.49 -9.85
CA ILE A 242 -11.66 17.02 -10.86
C ILE A 242 -12.04 18.17 -11.81
N ILE A 243 -12.49 19.29 -11.26
CA ILE A 243 -13.00 20.44 -12.04
C ILE A 243 -11.98 20.94 -13.08
N PRO A 244 -10.69 21.17 -12.75
CA PRO A 244 -9.73 21.68 -13.73
C PRO A 244 -9.52 20.73 -14.92
N LYS A 245 -9.63 19.42 -14.68
CA LYS A 245 -9.51 18.41 -15.76
C LYS A 245 -10.75 18.38 -16.64
N VAL A 246 -11.92 18.59 -16.05
CA VAL A 246 -13.17 18.72 -16.80
C VAL A 246 -13.13 19.98 -17.67
N GLU A 247 -12.72 21.11 -17.11
CA GLU A 247 -12.59 22.39 -17.82
C GLU A 247 -11.58 22.31 -18.95
N PHE A 248 -10.41 21.72 -18.70
CA PHE A 248 -9.41 21.45 -19.73
C PHE A 248 -9.98 20.63 -20.89
N LEU A 249 -10.70 19.54 -20.60
CA LEU A 249 -11.31 18.73 -21.66
C LEU A 249 -12.43 19.50 -22.37
N ARG A 250 -13.26 20.25 -21.65
CA ARG A 250 -14.30 21.10 -22.26
C ARG A 250 -13.71 22.11 -23.24
N SER A 251 -12.66 22.82 -22.85
CA SER A 251 -12.00 23.83 -23.69
C SER A 251 -11.26 23.24 -24.89
N ASN A 252 -10.89 21.96 -24.84
CA ASN A 252 -10.25 21.24 -25.94
C ASN A 252 -11.25 20.44 -26.81
N GLY A 253 -12.47 20.97 -26.98
CA GLY A 253 -13.42 20.50 -27.99
C GLY A 253 -14.43 19.44 -27.52
N PHE A 254 -14.37 18.98 -26.26
CA PHE A 254 -15.34 18.01 -25.77
C PHE A 254 -16.68 18.62 -25.33
N GLY A 255 -16.72 19.92 -25.01
CA GLY A 255 -17.95 20.69 -24.72
C GLY A 255 -19.00 19.91 -23.91
N ASP A 256 -20.21 19.80 -24.47
CA ASP A 256 -21.35 19.09 -23.86
C ASP A 256 -21.20 17.56 -23.87
N SER A 257 -20.31 17.02 -24.71
CA SER A 257 -20.02 15.59 -24.79
C SER A 257 -19.08 15.09 -23.67
N ILE A 258 -18.61 15.98 -22.80
CA ILE A 258 -17.71 15.64 -21.69
C ILE A 258 -18.28 14.56 -20.77
N GLY A 259 -19.58 14.60 -20.51
CA GLY A 259 -20.28 13.59 -19.71
C GLY A 259 -20.17 12.19 -20.31
N LYS A 260 -20.45 12.08 -21.62
CA LYS A 260 -20.37 10.83 -22.38
C LYS A 260 -18.92 10.30 -22.42
N LEU A 261 -17.95 11.18 -22.61
CA LEU A 261 -16.52 10.85 -22.60
C LEU A 261 -16.12 10.23 -21.24
N LEU A 262 -16.43 10.92 -20.15
CA LEU A 262 -16.01 10.55 -18.81
C LEU A 262 -16.78 9.34 -18.26
N GLN A 263 -18.04 9.15 -18.65
CA GLN A 263 -18.79 7.94 -18.33
C GLN A 263 -18.17 6.69 -18.97
N ARG A 264 -17.67 6.81 -20.21
CA ARG A 264 -16.95 5.71 -20.89
C ARG A 264 -15.55 5.51 -20.35
N CYS A 265 -14.88 6.58 -19.93
CA CYS A 265 -13.47 6.55 -19.57
C CYS A 265 -13.14 7.45 -18.36
N PRO A 266 -13.63 7.09 -17.16
CA PRO A 266 -13.47 7.93 -15.97
C PRO A 266 -12.03 8.07 -15.51
N ARG A 267 -11.15 7.15 -15.95
CA ARG A 267 -9.70 7.18 -15.67
C ARG A 267 -9.00 8.39 -16.28
N LEU A 268 -9.60 9.12 -17.21
CA LEU A 268 -9.04 10.37 -17.73
C LEU A 268 -8.85 11.41 -16.61
N LEU A 269 -9.79 11.47 -15.66
CA LEU A 269 -9.68 12.36 -14.49
C LEU A 269 -8.55 11.96 -13.52
N LEU A 270 -7.98 10.76 -13.65
CA LEU A 270 -6.82 10.33 -12.86
C LEU A 270 -5.48 10.73 -13.50
N SER A 271 -5.49 11.24 -14.73
CA SER A 271 -4.27 11.62 -15.45
C SER A 271 -3.93 13.09 -15.20
N SER A 272 -2.64 13.40 -15.13
CA SER A 272 -2.17 14.79 -15.10
C SER A 272 -2.54 15.50 -16.41
N ILE A 273 -2.88 16.79 -16.34
CA ILE A 273 -3.14 17.59 -17.53
C ILE A 273 -1.84 17.71 -18.34
N GLU A 274 -0.83 18.35 -17.75
CA GLU A 274 0.44 18.69 -18.40
C GLU A 274 1.26 17.47 -18.83
N LEU A 275 1.44 16.50 -17.94
CA LEU A 275 2.30 15.33 -18.21
C LEU A 275 1.63 14.23 -19.04
N ALA A 276 0.31 14.27 -19.21
CA ALA A 276 -0.40 13.14 -19.81
C ALA A 276 -1.55 13.54 -20.75
N LEU A 277 -2.60 14.21 -20.27
CA LEU A 277 -3.79 14.47 -21.09
C LEU A 277 -3.47 15.37 -22.27
N GLU A 278 -2.80 16.50 -22.04
CA GLU A 278 -2.50 17.48 -23.08
C GLU A 278 -1.56 16.93 -24.15
N PRO A 279 -0.40 16.33 -23.82
CA PRO A 279 0.48 15.74 -24.84
C PRO A 279 -0.20 14.61 -25.64
N ARG A 280 -1.02 13.78 -24.99
CA ARG A 280 -1.73 12.70 -25.69
C ARG A 280 -2.83 13.24 -26.59
N LEU A 281 -3.55 14.27 -26.15
CA LEU A 281 -4.60 14.89 -26.95
C LEU A 281 -4.01 15.59 -28.17
N LYS A 282 -2.94 16.38 -28.00
CA LYS A 282 -2.20 16.99 -29.11
C LYS A 282 -1.71 15.95 -30.11
N TYR A 283 -1.11 14.85 -29.63
CA TYR A 283 -0.65 13.78 -30.52
C TYR A 283 -1.77 13.12 -31.32
N VAL A 284 -2.91 12.85 -30.68
CA VAL A 284 -4.05 12.21 -31.36
C VAL A 284 -4.70 13.15 -32.38
N LEU A 285 -4.82 14.44 -32.07
CA LEU A 285 -5.46 15.40 -32.97
C LEU A 285 -4.51 15.85 -34.10
N ASN A 286 -3.28 16.19 -33.77
CA ASN A 286 -2.35 16.84 -34.71
C ASN A 286 -1.54 15.80 -35.50
N ASP A 287 -0.85 14.90 -34.81
CA ASP A 287 0.06 13.94 -35.46
C ASP A 287 -0.70 12.77 -36.09
N MET A 288 -1.70 12.23 -35.40
CA MET A 288 -2.53 11.12 -35.91
C MET A 288 -3.68 11.59 -36.80
N GLY A 289 -3.97 12.89 -36.84
CA GLY A 289 -5.04 13.47 -37.67
C GLY A 289 -6.44 12.97 -37.31
N ARG A 290 -6.70 12.60 -36.05
CA ARG A 290 -8.00 12.07 -35.60
C ARG A 290 -8.91 13.20 -35.11
N SER A 291 -10.21 12.99 -35.23
CA SER A 291 -11.20 13.98 -34.78
C SER A 291 -11.56 13.79 -33.30
N ILE A 292 -12.25 14.78 -32.72
CA ILE A 292 -12.86 14.65 -31.39
C ILE A 292 -13.89 13.51 -31.38
N ASP A 293 -14.63 13.31 -32.47
CA ASP A 293 -15.62 12.23 -32.60
C ASP A 293 -14.97 10.84 -32.54
N ASP A 294 -13.80 10.66 -33.16
CA ASP A 294 -13.02 9.43 -33.05
C ASP A 294 -12.63 9.13 -31.60
N ILE A 295 -12.27 10.17 -30.84
CA ILE A 295 -11.94 10.05 -29.42
C ILE A 295 -13.20 9.72 -28.62
N LEU A 296 -14.37 10.30 -28.93
CA LEU A 296 -15.63 9.97 -28.26
C LEU A 296 -16.04 8.51 -28.48
N ILE A 297 -15.74 7.95 -29.66
CA ILE A 297 -15.95 6.53 -29.98
C ILE A 297 -14.98 5.64 -29.18
N TYR A 298 -13.71 6.03 -29.07
CA TYR A 298 -12.69 5.28 -28.32
C TYR A 298 -11.88 6.14 -27.33
N PRO A 299 -12.47 6.55 -26.19
CA PRO A 299 -11.81 7.50 -25.27
C PRO A 299 -10.57 6.94 -24.58
N GLN A 300 -10.41 5.60 -24.56
CA GLN A 300 -9.24 4.96 -23.97
C GLN A 300 -7.95 5.28 -24.73
N ILE A 301 -8.03 5.85 -25.94
CA ILE A 301 -6.86 6.32 -26.68
C ILE A 301 -6.00 7.28 -25.84
N LEU A 302 -6.64 8.17 -25.07
CA LEU A 302 -5.98 9.17 -24.24
C LEU A 302 -5.39 8.62 -22.92
N ILE A 303 -5.53 7.32 -22.66
CA ILE A 303 -4.89 6.65 -21.51
C ILE A 303 -3.56 5.99 -21.93
N HIS A 304 -3.40 5.66 -23.21
CA HIS A 304 -2.20 5.00 -23.68
C HIS A 304 -0.97 5.92 -23.54
N PRO A 305 0.18 5.39 -23.09
CA PRO A 305 1.42 6.15 -23.07
C PRO A 305 1.78 6.65 -24.47
N ILE A 306 2.34 7.87 -24.55
CA ILE A 306 2.76 8.47 -25.83
C ILE A 306 3.72 7.56 -26.61
N PRO A 307 4.71 6.87 -26.00
CA PRO A 307 5.56 5.94 -26.76
C PRO A 307 4.77 4.83 -27.44
N THR A 308 3.74 4.29 -26.78
CA THR A 308 2.85 3.28 -27.38
C THR A 308 2.01 3.86 -28.51
N LEU A 309 1.50 5.09 -28.33
CA LEU A 309 0.78 5.82 -29.38
C LEU A 309 1.65 5.97 -30.63
N LYS A 310 2.85 6.53 -30.45
CA LYS A 310 3.84 6.77 -31.52
C LYS A 310 4.24 5.49 -32.23
N LYS A 311 4.65 4.45 -31.48
CA LYS A 311 5.10 3.19 -32.05
C LYS A 311 4.01 2.57 -32.95
N ARG A 312 2.77 2.47 -32.46
CA ARG A 312 1.69 1.82 -33.22
C ARG A 312 1.19 2.64 -34.38
N HIS A 313 1.04 3.95 -34.19
CA HIS A 313 0.63 4.87 -35.23
C HIS A 313 1.67 4.90 -36.37
N ARG A 314 2.94 5.22 -36.07
CA ARG A 314 4.00 5.34 -37.09
C ARG A 314 4.26 4.01 -37.80
N PHE A 315 4.21 2.87 -37.09
CA PHE A 315 4.34 1.55 -37.70
C PHE A 315 3.27 1.29 -38.77
N LEU A 316 1.98 1.48 -38.43
CA LEU A 316 0.90 1.21 -39.38
C LEU A 316 0.82 2.28 -40.48
N LYS A 317 1.25 3.52 -40.20
CA LYS A 317 1.37 4.58 -41.20
C LYS A 317 2.44 4.21 -42.24
N LEU A 318 3.60 3.73 -41.80
CA LEU A 318 4.67 3.21 -42.67
C LEU A 318 4.20 2.03 -43.54
N LYS A 319 3.35 1.16 -42.98
CA LYS A 319 2.75 0.04 -43.73
C LYS A 319 1.56 0.45 -44.62
N GLY A 320 1.14 1.71 -44.63
CA GLY A 320 -0.02 2.19 -45.39
C GLY A 320 -1.36 1.62 -44.91
N LYS A 321 -1.46 1.22 -43.63
CA LYS A 321 -2.62 0.49 -43.07
C LYS A 321 -3.26 1.16 -41.88
N PHE A 322 -2.77 2.32 -41.46
CA PHE A 322 -3.27 2.98 -40.26
C PHE A 322 -4.78 3.29 -40.35
N ASP A 323 -5.25 3.76 -41.50
CA ASP A 323 -6.66 4.11 -41.71
C ASP A 323 -7.57 2.91 -42.01
N ASN A 324 -6.98 1.73 -42.25
CA ASN A 324 -7.74 0.50 -42.52
C ASN A 324 -8.38 -0.10 -41.25
N TYR A 325 -7.99 0.39 -40.07
CA TYR A 325 -8.41 -0.18 -38.80
C TYR A 325 -8.88 0.91 -37.83
N SER A 326 -9.90 0.58 -37.03
CA SER A 326 -10.35 1.47 -35.96
C SER A 326 -9.30 1.63 -34.86
N LEU A 327 -9.29 2.78 -34.19
CA LEU A 327 -8.40 3.04 -33.05
C LEU A 327 -8.52 1.96 -31.97
N ALA A 328 -9.73 1.48 -31.71
CA ALA A 328 -9.96 0.39 -30.76
C ALA A 328 -9.26 -0.91 -31.18
N ARG A 329 -9.23 -1.25 -32.48
CA ARG A 329 -8.55 -2.45 -32.99
C ARG A 329 -7.02 -2.33 -32.87
N ILE A 330 -6.48 -1.16 -33.19
CA ILE A 330 -5.04 -0.88 -33.13
C ILE A 330 -4.54 -0.87 -31.68
N PHE A 331 -5.20 -0.11 -30.80
CA PHE A 331 -4.68 0.18 -29.46
C PHE A 331 -5.11 -0.82 -28.38
N ARG A 332 -5.97 -1.80 -28.72
CA ARG A 332 -6.22 -2.98 -27.87
C ARG A 332 -5.43 -4.22 -28.32
N ALA A 333 -4.82 -4.19 -29.50
CA ALA A 333 -4.04 -5.30 -30.00
C ALA A 333 -2.86 -5.62 -29.07
N THR A 334 -2.53 -6.90 -28.96
CA THR A 334 -1.21 -7.33 -28.46
C THR A 334 -0.16 -7.08 -29.54
N ASP A 335 1.11 -7.14 -29.19
CA ASP A 335 2.20 -6.91 -30.16
C ASP A 335 2.17 -7.93 -31.31
N HIS A 336 1.80 -9.19 -31.02
CA HIS A 336 1.54 -10.20 -32.05
C HIS A 336 0.39 -9.80 -32.98
N LYS A 337 -0.72 -9.29 -32.44
CA LYS A 337 -1.84 -8.81 -33.27
C LYS A 337 -1.44 -7.57 -34.06
N MET A 338 -0.61 -6.68 -33.51
CA MET A 338 -0.06 -5.53 -34.24
C MET A 338 0.79 -5.97 -35.43
N ALA A 339 1.66 -6.96 -35.26
CA ALA A 339 2.45 -7.53 -36.34
C ALA A 339 1.57 -8.11 -37.47
N LEU A 340 0.49 -8.82 -37.11
CA LEU A 340 -0.50 -9.30 -38.07
C LEU A 340 -1.19 -8.16 -38.84
N LEU A 341 -1.58 -7.07 -38.16
CA LEU A 341 -2.17 -5.90 -38.83
C LEU A 341 -1.17 -5.24 -39.80
N GLY A 342 0.13 -5.30 -39.49
CA GLY A 342 1.21 -4.81 -40.34
C GLY A 342 1.69 -5.79 -41.41
N GLU A 343 1.12 -7.01 -41.48
CA GLU A 343 1.60 -8.13 -42.30
C GLU A 343 3.11 -8.34 -42.17
N CYS A 344 3.59 -8.43 -40.93
CA CYS A 344 4.99 -8.71 -40.62
C CYS A 344 5.10 -9.76 -39.51
N THR A 345 6.31 -10.22 -39.26
CA THR A 345 6.63 -11.09 -38.12
C THR A 345 6.60 -10.30 -36.81
N LEU A 346 6.40 -11.00 -35.68
CA LEU A 346 6.46 -10.36 -34.36
C LEU A 346 7.81 -9.70 -34.10
N LEU A 347 8.90 -10.33 -34.53
CA LEU A 347 10.26 -9.81 -34.34
C LEU A 347 10.46 -8.48 -35.08
N GLU A 348 9.96 -8.37 -36.31
CA GLU A 348 10.03 -7.11 -37.07
C GLU A 348 9.26 -5.97 -36.38
N TYR A 349 8.09 -6.27 -35.79
CA TYR A 349 7.35 -5.26 -35.03
C TYR A 349 7.99 -4.92 -33.68
N GLU A 350 8.53 -5.90 -32.96
CA GLU A 350 9.22 -5.67 -31.69
C GLU A 350 10.45 -4.77 -31.91
N LYS A 351 11.23 -5.03 -32.96
CA LYS A 351 12.41 -4.24 -33.35
C LYS A 351 12.09 -2.88 -33.96
N PHE A 352 10.85 -2.64 -34.37
CA PHE A 352 10.47 -1.34 -34.90
C PHE A 352 10.55 -0.26 -33.82
N GLU A 353 11.42 0.72 -34.07
CA GLU A 353 11.49 1.96 -33.31
C GLU A 353 10.99 3.14 -34.18
N PRO A 354 10.01 3.92 -33.71
CA PRO A 354 9.56 5.09 -34.44
C PRO A 354 10.68 6.13 -34.52
N ALA A 355 10.84 6.77 -35.68
CA ALA A 355 11.77 7.88 -35.86
C ALA A 355 11.58 8.97 -34.77
N PRO A 356 12.63 9.68 -34.36
CA PRO A 356 12.54 10.83 -33.47
C PRO A 356 11.56 11.89 -34.01
N ASP A 357 10.98 12.68 -33.12
CA ASP A 357 10.09 13.76 -33.54
C ASP A 357 10.86 14.79 -34.36
N GLY A 358 10.32 15.16 -35.53
CA GLY A 358 10.98 16.07 -36.48
C GLY A 358 11.87 15.37 -37.52
N GLU A 359 12.03 14.05 -37.47
CA GLU A 359 12.81 13.27 -38.45
C GLU A 359 11.94 12.21 -39.16
N GLU A 360 10.69 12.55 -39.50
CA GLU A 360 9.71 11.58 -40.01
C GLU A 360 10.08 10.97 -41.39
N ASP A 361 10.99 11.62 -42.12
CA ASP A 361 11.49 11.16 -43.42
C ASP A 361 12.68 10.17 -43.34
N LYS A 362 13.24 9.92 -42.14
CA LYS A 362 14.34 8.96 -41.99
C LYS A 362 13.81 7.53 -41.85
N ILE A 363 14.42 6.62 -42.61
CA ILE A 363 14.11 5.17 -42.56
C ILE A 363 14.40 4.66 -41.14
N PRO A 364 13.45 3.98 -40.48
CA PRO A 364 13.66 3.40 -39.15
C PRO A 364 14.82 2.40 -39.13
N VAL A 365 15.65 2.46 -38.10
CA VAL A 365 16.78 1.56 -37.92
C VAL A 365 16.24 0.17 -37.53
N LEU A 366 16.43 -0.82 -38.41
CA LEU A 366 16.29 -2.24 -38.05
C LEU A 366 17.55 -2.65 -37.28
N LEU A 367 17.45 -2.74 -35.96
CA LEU A 367 18.54 -3.24 -35.11
C LEU A 367 18.80 -4.75 -35.32
N ASP A 368 20.07 -5.12 -35.09
CA ASP A 368 20.75 -6.36 -35.46
C ASP A 368 19.88 -7.64 -35.32
N PRO A 369 19.82 -8.51 -36.35
CA PRO A 369 19.13 -9.80 -36.32
C PRO A 369 19.47 -10.69 -35.12
N ASN A 370 20.66 -10.57 -34.52
CA ASN A 370 21.22 -11.55 -33.59
C ASN A 370 20.97 -11.31 -32.08
N GLU A 371 20.17 -10.32 -31.69
CA GLU A 371 19.87 -10.10 -30.26
C GLU A 371 18.83 -11.11 -29.74
N HIS A 372 19.21 -11.91 -28.74
CA HIS A 372 18.35 -12.95 -28.17
C HIS A 372 17.23 -12.34 -27.32
N VAL A 373 16.00 -12.37 -27.85
CA VAL A 373 14.80 -11.92 -27.15
C VAL A 373 14.09 -13.13 -26.53
N PRO A 374 13.83 -13.11 -25.20
CA PRO A 374 13.24 -14.26 -24.54
C PRO A 374 11.82 -14.52 -25.03
N SER A 375 11.53 -15.80 -25.29
CA SER A 375 10.25 -16.25 -25.82
C SER A 375 9.07 -15.85 -24.90
N PRO A 376 7.83 -15.74 -25.42
CA PRO A 376 6.65 -15.48 -24.58
C PRO A 376 6.51 -16.48 -23.42
N THR A 377 6.93 -17.73 -23.64
CA THR A 377 6.98 -18.79 -22.63
C THR A 377 8.04 -18.49 -21.56
N GLU A 378 9.25 -18.09 -21.94
CA GLU A 378 10.28 -17.68 -20.97
C GLU A 378 9.87 -16.45 -20.17
N ARG A 379 9.21 -15.46 -20.81
CA ARG A 379 8.65 -14.31 -20.09
C ARG A 379 7.57 -14.75 -19.08
N PHE A 380 6.71 -15.70 -19.46
CA PHE A 380 5.69 -16.25 -18.56
C PHE A 380 6.32 -17.01 -17.38
N ILE A 381 7.29 -17.89 -17.65
CA ILE A 381 8.01 -18.67 -16.63
C ILE A 381 8.69 -17.70 -15.64
N ARG A 382 9.41 -16.68 -16.12
CA ARG A 382 10.02 -15.65 -15.26
C ARG A 382 8.99 -14.94 -14.37
N VAL A 383 7.80 -14.63 -14.91
CA VAL A 383 6.72 -14.00 -14.11
C VAL A 383 6.15 -14.97 -13.07
N TYR A 384 5.97 -16.24 -13.43
CA TYR A 384 5.43 -17.26 -12.54
C TYR A 384 6.41 -17.59 -11.41
N GLU A 385 7.67 -17.91 -11.75
CA GLU A 385 8.75 -18.13 -10.80
C GLU A 385 8.95 -16.90 -9.89
N GLY A 386 8.88 -15.70 -10.47
CA GLY A 386 8.94 -14.46 -9.70
C GLY A 386 7.78 -14.24 -8.73
N ARG A 387 6.61 -14.85 -8.92
CA ARG A 387 5.49 -14.82 -7.95
C ARG A 387 5.73 -15.82 -6.83
N VAL A 388 6.12 -17.05 -7.16
CA VAL A 388 6.42 -18.10 -6.16
C VAL A 388 7.57 -17.65 -5.26
N ALA A 389 8.65 -17.12 -5.83
CA ALA A 389 9.79 -16.59 -5.08
C ALA A 389 9.39 -15.45 -4.13
N LYS A 390 8.42 -14.59 -4.52
CA LYS A 390 7.92 -13.51 -3.65
C LYS A 390 7.14 -14.05 -2.45
N ASP A 391 6.32 -15.08 -2.65
CA ASP A 391 5.54 -15.65 -1.55
C ASP A 391 6.45 -16.44 -0.59
N GLU A 392 7.48 -17.12 -1.09
CA GLU A 392 8.52 -17.75 -0.27
C GLU A 392 9.30 -16.72 0.55
N ALA A 393 9.81 -15.67 -0.10
CA ALA A 393 10.56 -14.60 0.56
C ALA A 393 9.76 -13.92 1.68
N ARG A 394 8.44 -13.77 1.52
CA ARG A 394 7.56 -13.24 2.57
C ARG A 394 7.50 -14.15 3.80
N ARG A 395 7.37 -15.47 3.58
CA ARG A 395 7.31 -16.44 4.68
C ARG A 395 8.61 -16.47 5.46
N VAL A 396 9.74 -16.50 4.75
CA VAL A 396 11.09 -16.45 5.35
C VAL A 396 11.27 -15.17 6.15
N ALA A 397 10.91 -14.00 5.59
CA ALA A 397 11.00 -12.72 6.29
C ALA A 397 10.17 -12.69 7.58
N CYS A 398 8.95 -13.23 7.56
CA CYS A 398 8.11 -13.35 8.76
C CYS A 398 8.77 -14.23 9.85
N GLY A 399 9.39 -15.35 9.45
CA GLY A 399 10.09 -16.26 10.37
C GLY A 399 11.33 -15.61 11.00
N GLN A 400 12.16 -14.99 10.16
CA GLN A 400 13.35 -14.26 10.60
C GLN A 400 13.02 -13.12 11.56
N LEU A 401 11.94 -12.37 11.30
CA LEU A 401 11.52 -11.29 12.19
C LEU A 401 11.08 -11.81 13.57
N ARG A 402 10.33 -12.92 13.62
CA ARG A 402 9.92 -13.53 14.90
C ARG A 402 11.13 -13.97 15.72
N GLU A 403 12.09 -14.63 15.07
CA GLU A 403 13.32 -15.06 15.72
C GLU A 403 14.12 -13.87 16.23
N ALA A 404 14.24 -12.81 15.43
CA ALA A 404 14.99 -11.62 15.81
C ALA A 404 14.34 -10.88 17.00
N ILE A 405 13.00 -10.81 17.06
CA ILE A 405 12.28 -10.27 18.22
C ILE A 405 12.54 -11.11 19.47
N ALA A 406 12.52 -12.45 19.36
CA ALA A 406 12.80 -13.33 20.49
C ALA A 406 14.25 -13.18 21.00
N VAL A 407 15.21 -12.96 20.10
CA VAL A 407 16.61 -12.70 20.47
C VAL A 407 16.77 -11.34 21.16
N PHE A 408 16.06 -10.31 20.69
CA PHE A 408 16.11 -8.95 21.25
C PHE A 408 15.81 -8.95 22.76
N PHE A 409 14.68 -9.53 23.18
CA PHE A 409 14.27 -9.55 24.60
C PHE A 409 15.07 -10.56 25.47
N ARG A 410 15.67 -11.59 24.86
CA ARG A 410 16.60 -12.51 25.58
C ARG A 410 17.94 -11.85 25.91
N ALA A 411 18.40 -10.90 25.10
CA ALA A 411 19.66 -10.21 25.34
C ALA A 411 19.56 -9.26 26.55
N ASP A 412 18.44 -8.55 26.71
CA ASP A 412 18.23 -7.59 27.80
C ASP A 412 18.05 -8.27 29.16
N SER A 413 17.43 -9.46 29.21
CA SER A 413 17.28 -10.24 30.46
C SER A 413 18.59 -10.85 30.99
N SER A 414 19.65 -10.89 30.17
CA SER A 414 20.98 -11.38 30.57
C SER A 414 21.91 -10.31 31.14
N ALA A 415 21.60 -9.02 30.93
CA ALA A 415 22.38 -7.90 31.44
C ALA A 415 22.13 -7.64 32.95
N ASP A 416 20.93 -7.92 33.45
CA ASP A 416 20.58 -7.76 34.87
C ASP A 416 21.11 -8.89 35.79
N ALA A 417 21.62 -9.98 35.21
CA ALA A 417 22.16 -11.11 35.97
C ALA A 417 23.68 -11.03 36.24
N ALA A 418 24.36 -9.98 35.74
CA ALA A 418 25.81 -9.82 35.88
C ALA A 418 26.17 -8.54 36.64
N SER A 419 26.08 -8.58 37.97
CA SER A 419 26.92 -7.76 38.85
C SER A 419 27.74 -8.68 39.77
N PRO A 420 29.07 -8.47 39.88
CA PRO A 420 29.98 -9.41 40.52
C PRO A 420 30.10 -9.18 42.04
N ASP A 421 30.62 -10.22 42.68
CA ASP A 421 31.25 -10.25 44.01
C ASP A 421 30.37 -10.32 45.26
N LYS A 422 30.26 -11.56 45.77
CA LYS A 422 30.94 -11.93 47.03
C LYS A 422 31.27 -13.42 47.04
N VAL A 423 32.51 -13.74 46.64
CA VAL A 423 33.18 -14.99 47.02
C VAL A 423 33.94 -14.76 48.31
N SER A 424 33.85 -15.72 49.25
CA SER A 424 34.98 -16.31 50.01
C SER A 424 34.43 -17.18 51.17
N PRO A 425 35.18 -18.17 51.70
CA PRO A 425 35.48 -19.45 51.05
C PRO A 425 35.33 -20.64 52.02
N THR A 426 35.76 -21.83 51.56
CA THR A 426 36.22 -23.00 52.34
C THR A 426 35.19 -23.84 53.11
N ASN A 427 34.96 -25.09 52.65
CA ASN A 427 35.65 -26.23 53.26
C ASN A 427 35.60 -27.51 52.39
N LEU A 428 36.71 -28.25 52.49
CA LEU A 428 37.07 -29.52 51.86
C LEU A 428 36.37 -30.73 52.50
N SER A 429 36.10 -31.76 51.70
CA SER A 429 36.34 -33.22 51.90
C SER A 429 35.47 -34.00 50.89
N GLU A 430 36.08 -34.75 49.97
CA GLU A 430 36.23 -36.23 49.99
C GLU A 430 34.87 -36.96 49.98
N ALA A 431 34.57 -37.99 49.20
CA ALA A 431 35.27 -38.85 48.25
C ALA A 431 34.20 -39.67 47.47
N ASP A 432 34.64 -40.43 46.46
CA ASP A 432 34.00 -41.61 45.86
C ASP A 432 32.66 -41.40 45.10
N GLY A 433 32.49 -41.76 43.84
CA GLY A 433 33.06 -42.87 43.09
C GLY A 433 31.98 -43.92 42.83
N HIS A 434 31.23 -43.81 41.72
CA HIS A 434 30.65 -44.96 40.98
C HIS A 434 29.86 -44.50 39.74
N LEU A 435 30.37 -44.87 38.56
CA LEU A 435 29.55 -45.20 37.40
C LEU A 435 29.02 -46.63 37.58
N PRO A 436 27.89 -47.00 36.97
CA PRO A 436 28.05 -47.72 35.71
C PRO A 436 27.07 -47.31 34.61
N ALA A 437 27.55 -47.44 33.38
CA ALA A 437 26.77 -47.54 32.17
C ALA A 437 26.20 -48.96 32.01
N THR A 438 25.02 -49.10 31.41
CA THR A 438 24.69 -50.19 30.48
C THR A 438 23.54 -49.80 29.56
N ASP A 439 23.86 -49.75 28.27
CA ASP A 439 23.17 -50.28 27.09
C ASP A 439 21.66 -50.51 27.05
N GLY A 440 21.06 -50.09 25.93
CA GLY A 440 19.72 -50.50 25.50
C GLY A 440 19.24 -49.80 24.22
N SER A 441 19.88 -50.10 23.09
CA SER A 441 19.49 -49.67 21.74
C SER A 441 18.24 -50.43 21.20
N PRO A 442 17.72 -50.20 19.97
CA PRO A 442 16.40 -49.61 19.75
C PRO A 442 15.44 -50.50 18.92
N THR A 443 14.14 -50.16 18.84
CA THR A 443 13.33 -50.50 17.65
C THR A 443 12.16 -49.54 17.42
N PRO A 444 11.72 -49.34 16.16
CA PRO A 444 10.81 -48.29 15.73
C PRO A 444 9.39 -48.79 15.48
N GLU A 445 8.37 -47.94 15.66
CA GLU A 445 7.04 -48.16 15.08
C GLU A 445 6.57 -46.97 14.24
N LYS A 446 6.37 -47.27 12.96
CA LYS A 446 5.58 -46.51 12.00
C LYS A 446 4.10 -46.53 12.41
N LYS A 447 3.38 -45.46 12.13
CA LYS A 447 2.01 -45.53 11.58
C LYS A 447 1.62 -44.22 10.91
N ASP A 448 1.57 -44.28 9.58
CA ASP A 448 0.81 -43.40 8.70
C ASP A 448 -0.69 -43.68 8.83
N ALA A 449 -1.51 -42.65 8.69
CA ALA A 449 -2.77 -42.63 7.95
C ALA A 449 -3.16 -41.18 7.65
#